data_AF-M2NF56-F1
#
_entry.id   AF-M2NF56-F1
#
_cell.length_a   1.000
_cell.length_b   1.000
_cell.length_c   1.000
_cell.angle_alpha   90.00
_cell.angle_beta   90.00
_cell.angle_gamma   90.00
#
_symmetry.space_group_name_H-M   'P 1'
#
loop_
_entity.id
_entity.type
_entity.pdbx_description
1 polymer ?
#
loop_
_entity_poly.entity_id
_entity_poly.type
_entity_poly.pdbx_seq_one_letter_code
_entity_poly.pdbx_strand_id
1 'polypeptide(L)'
;MHFTHVVSVLAASLVLSEGATSPFSPNPPSYLGCIGGPMRQWPGCANTAPAQTNLTNVVTTFANVTCSSYTGPFGVAYDTYHPGRAFVVVGSTLHVLDTSGFTPTVLQSITLGNITVVLMAGGIELTIDGRFIMVATGSNWLIIVDAAKALAGCSDAVVGRIPGNLAAGSSAVLLTVSPNNEYVFVSQEDGNTATTAVNGTQVGTVEVFKLNTPLGGTNDTVTGRSIGYIELGLLVVGSVLSGDGQYLYVASERKSETVGQGTITVLSVPKLETQPNTSFVSQVVTGCGPVRLLLSSDGSTFWTSARESNLLQGFDTSKLISDPDNALIASVQVGTQPVDLIFAKNETRILTADSSRSYVNASAGISVVDVEAALAGNMHASLGSIPTGYFPRQLAVSHDGNTVLVSLYCSCQVQTIDVATLP
;
A
#
# COMPACT_ATOMS: atom_id res chain seq x y z
N MET A 1 -34.47 -57.73 -19.86
CA MET A 1 -34.38 -58.57 -18.64
C MET A 1 -33.41 -57.89 -17.67
N HIS A 2 -33.91 -57.65 -16.46
CA HIS A 2 -33.29 -57.14 -15.23
C HIS A 2 -32.70 -55.71 -15.15
N PHE A 3 -33.56 -54.83 -14.59
CA PHE A 3 -33.34 -53.74 -13.63
C PHE A 3 -32.44 -54.18 -12.43
N THR A 4 -31.85 -53.35 -11.55
CA THR A 4 -32.45 -52.25 -10.76
C THR A 4 -31.37 -51.50 -9.96
N HIS A 5 -31.57 -50.19 -9.72
CA HIS A 5 -30.98 -49.39 -8.63
C HIS A 5 -31.35 -49.92 -7.23
N VAL A 6 -30.51 -49.69 -6.20
CA VAL A 6 -30.96 -49.37 -4.82
C VAL A 6 -29.92 -48.51 -4.08
N VAL A 7 -30.42 -47.40 -3.52
CA VAL A 7 -29.84 -46.50 -2.50
C VAL A 7 -30.04 -47.11 -1.11
N SER A 8 -29.16 -46.87 -0.12
CA SER A 8 -29.54 -47.02 1.29
C SER A 8 -28.83 -46.03 2.21
N VAL A 9 -29.67 -45.31 2.96
CA VAL A 9 -29.42 -44.41 4.09
C VAL A 9 -29.90 -45.15 5.36
N LEU A 10 -29.19 -45.02 6.48
CA LEU A 10 -29.66 -45.19 7.87
C LEU A 10 -28.65 -44.46 8.78
N ALA A 11 -28.93 -43.39 9.54
CA ALA A 11 -29.96 -43.08 10.53
C ALA A 11 -29.76 -43.72 11.92
N ALA A 12 -29.06 -42.97 12.78
CA ALA A 12 -29.35 -42.54 14.17
C ALA A 12 -29.71 -43.51 15.32
N SER A 13 -29.24 -43.06 16.52
CA SER A 13 -29.72 -43.33 17.91
C SER A 13 -28.95 -44.42 18.67
N LEU A 14 -28.61 -44.36 19.98
CA LEU A 14 -29.17 -43.61 21.13
C LEU A 14 -28.19 -43.66 22.34
N VAL A 15 -28.07 -42.54 23.07
CA VAL A 15 -27.95 -42.31 24.54
C VAL A 15 -27.23 -43.32 25.46
N LEU A 16 -26.30 -42.78 26.29
CA LEU A 16 -26.25 -42.99 27.75
C LEU A 16 -25.68 -41.72 28.44
N SER A 17 -26.33 -41.33 29.53
CA SER A 17 -26.09 -40.17 30.39
C SER A 17 -25.35 -40.54 31.69
N GLU A 18 -25.12 -39.52 32.53
CA GLU A 18 -24.56 -39.49 33.91
C GLU A 18 -23.03 -39.31 33.94
N GLY A 19 -22.39 -38.39 34.68
CA GLY A 19 -22.76 -37.48 35.77
C GLY A 19 -21.48 -37.23 36.61
N ALA A 20 -21.42 -36.10 37.34
CA ALA A 20 -20.48 -35.76 38.44
C ALA A 20 -19.24 -34.85 38.19
N THR A 21 -19.44 -33.60 38.59
CA THR A 21 -18.60 -32.61 39.33
C THR A 21 -17.16 -32.93 39.84
N SER A 22 -16.19 -32.11 39.37
CA SER A 22 -15.06 -31.42 40.09
C SER A 22 -14.01 -32.24 40.88
N PRO A 23 -12.90 -31.65 41.42
CA PRO A 23 -11.99 -30.58 40.96
C PRO A 23 -10.50 -30.96 41.18
N PHE A 24 -9.54 -30.64 40.30
CA PHE A 24 -8.13 -30.59 40.73
C PHE A 24 -7.28 -29.63 39.88
N SER A 25 -6.81 -28.57 40.55
CA SER A 25 -5.62 -27.80 40.19
C SER A 25 -4.38 -28.54 40.70
N PRO A 26 -3.25 -28.43 39.98
CA PRO A 26 -2.03 -28.05 40.68
C PRO A 26 -1.21 -27.00 39.89
N ASN A 27 -0.90 -25.89 40.56
CA ASN A 27 0.16 -24.98 40.15
C ASN A 27 1.54 -25.67 40.20
N PRO A 28 2.47 -25.34 39.29
CA PRO A 28 3.91 -25.37 39.57
C PRO A 28 4.48 -23.94 39.73
N PRO A 29 5.71 -23.80 40.28
CA PRO A 29 6.09 -22.70 41.15
C PRO A 29 6.59 -21.45 40.41
N SER A 30 6.43 -20.33 41.12
CA SER A 30 6.97 -19.00 40.84
C SER A 30 8.49 -18.99 40.67
N TYR A 31 8.94 -18.69 39.45
CA TYR A 31 10.26 -18.11 39.21
C TYR A 31 10.12 -16.59 39.07
N LEU A 32 10.48 -15.89 40.15
CA LEU A 32 10.74 -14.46 40.15
C LEU A 32 12.25 -14.26 39.92
N GLY A 33 12.61 -13.55 38.85
CA GLY A 33 13.97 -13.07 38.64
C GLY A 33 14.23 -12.63 37.19
N CYS A 34 14.10 -11.32 36.95
CA CYS A 34 14.73 -10.47 35.91
C CYS A 34 14.81 -11.07 34.49
N ILE A 35 14.19 -10.53 33.44
CA ILE A 35 14.45 -9.23 32.78
C ILE A 35 13.25 -8.97 31.87
N GLY A 36 12.66 -7.78 31.93
CA GLY A 36 11.59 -7.39 31.02
C GLY A 36 11.23 -5.95 31.28
N GLY A 37 11.77 -5.03 30.48
CA GLY A 37 11.11 -3.75 30.29
C GLY A 37 9.66 -4.00 29.81
N PRO A 38 8.74 -3.04 30.01
CA PRO A 38 7.36 -3.25 29.60
C PRO A 38 7.35 -3.60 28.11
N MET A 39 6.88 -4.81 27.78
CA MET A 39 6.50 -5.14 26.41
C MET A 39 5.54 -4.03 25.97
N ARG A 40 5.91 -3.29 24.93
CA ARG A 40 5.05 -2.29 24.31
C ARG A 40 3.78 -3.03 23.89
N GLN A 41 2.70 -2.92 24.68
CA GLN A 41 1.45 -3.56 24.34
C GLN A 41 0.87 -2.82 23.14
N TRP A 42 0.70 -3.57 22.05
CA TRP A 42 0.05 -3.12 20.85
C TRP A 42 -1.41 -2.80 21.18
N PRO A 43 -1.93 -1.62 20.81
CA PRO A 43 -3.37 -1.51 20.62
C PRO A 43 -3.80 -2.63 19.66
N GLY A 44 -4.76 -3.44 20.09
CA GLY A 44 -5.37 -4.44 19.21
C GLY A 44 -6.04 -3.78 18.02
N CYS A 45 -6.61 -4.58 17.11
CA CYS A 45 -7.39 -4.01 16.02
C CYS A 45 -8.52 -3.13 16.58
N ALA A 46 -8.71 -1.94 16.00
CA ALA A 46 -9.58 -0.89 16.48
C ALA A 46 -10.35 -0.25 15.31
N ASN A 47 -11.64 0.00 15.53
CA ASN A 47 -12.53 0.56 14.50
C ASN A 47 -12.50 2.09 14.40
N THR A 48 -11.96 2.79 15.41
CA THR A 48 -11.90 4.26 15.41
C THR A 48 -10.64 4.72 16.12
N ALA A 49 -10.02 5.77 15.57
CA ALA A 49 -8.95 6.48 16.24
C ALA A 49 -9.48 7.42 17.34
N PRO A 50 -8.65 7.79 18.32
CA PRO A 50 -8.91 8.93 19.19
C PRO A 50 -9.06 10.23 18.38
N ALA A 51 -9.80 11.18 18.93
CA ALA A 51 -9.94 12.50 18.33
C ALA A 51 -8.58 13.23 18.28
N GLN A 52 -8.35 13.94 17.18
CA GLN A 52 -7.15 14.76 16.98
C GLN A 52 -7.50 16.24 16.96
N THR A 53 -6.56 17.08 17.36
CA THR A 53 -6.68 18.53 17.22
C THR A 53 -6.63 18.91 15.75
N ASN A 54 -7.59 19.71 15.28
CA ASN A 54 -7.58 20.23 13.91
C ASN A 54 -6.48 21.28 13.74
N LEU A 55 -5.62 21.08 12.76
CA LEU A 55 -4.54 22.00 12.39
C LEU A 55 -5.05 23.02 11.37
N THR A 56 -5.80 24.01 11.84
CA THR A 56 -6.45 25.01 10.96
C THR A 56 -5.49 26.06 10.37
N ASN A 57 -4.25 26.11 10.87
CA ASN A 57 -3.23 27.05 10.37
C ASN A 57 -2.41 26.48 9.21
N VAL A 58 -2.61 25.20 8.86
CA VAL A 58 -1.95 24.60 7.70
C VAL A 58 -2.66 25.06 6.43
N VAL A 59 -1.91 25.65 5.52
CA VAL A 59 -2.45 26.18 4.27
C VAL A 59 -2.68 25.04 3.29
N THR A 60 -3.90 24.97 2.76
CA THR A 60 -4.29 23.94 1.79
C THR A 60 -5.19 24.51 0.70
N THR A 61 -5.28 23.82 -0.42
CA THR A 61 -6.20 24.13 -1.52
C THR A 61 -6.68 22.85 -2.20
N PHE A 62 -7.79 22.94 -2.94
CA PHE A 62 -8.46 21.82 -3.57
C PHE A 62 -8.66 22.08 -5.05
N ALA A 63 -8.36 21.07 -5.87
CA ALA A 63 -8.60 21.08 -7.29
C ALA A 63 -9.54 19.91 -7.65
N ASN A 64 -10.58 20.19 -8.42
CA ASN A 64 -11.48 19.14 -8.90
C ASN A 64 -10.81 18.35 -10.03
N VAL A 65 -11.04 17.04 -10.04
CA VAL A 65 -10.69 16.14 -11.15
C VAL A 65 -11.96 15.43 -11.62
N THR A 66 -12.08 15.21 -12.93
CA THR A 66 -13.26 14.53 -13.47
C THR A 66 -13.28 13.08 -12.99
N CYS A 67 -14.37 12.66 -12.38
CA CYS A 67 -14.54 11.35 -11.75
C CYS A 67 -15.95 10.79 -12.00
N SER A 68 -16.22 9.59 -11.47
CA SER A 68 -17.58 9.06 -11.33
C SER A 68 -17.81 8.57 -9.90
N SER A 69 -19.05 8.18 -9.58
CA SER A 69 -19.39 7.58 -8.28
C SER A 69 -18.61 6.30 -7.95
N TYR A 70 -17.99 5.66 -8.94
CA TYR A 70 -17.23 4.42 -8.79
C TYR A 70 -15.74 4.57 -9.05
N THR A 71 -15.27 5.74 -9.50
CA THR A 71 -13.89 5.96 -9.91
C THR A 71 -13.39 7.31 -9.39
N GLY A 72 -12.73 7.30 -8.24
CA GLY A 72 -12.08 8.46 -7.64
C GLY A 72 -10.59 8.57 -8.02
N PRO A 73 -9.94 9.72 -7.72
CA PRO A 73 -8.49 9.83 -7.83
C PRO A 73 -7.81 8.84 -6.90
N PHE A 74 -6.91 8.03 -7.45
CA PHE A 74 -6.28 6.92 -6.76
C PHE A 74 -4.78 7.17 -6.57
N GLY A 75 -3.97 6.84 -7.56
CA GLY A 75 -2.53 7.09 -7.57
C GLY A 75 -2.23 8.53 -7.95
N VAL A 76 -1.30 9.16 -7.24
CA VAL A 76 -0.78 10.51 -7.53
C VAL A 76 0.74 10.48 -7.43
N ALA A 77 1.41 11.18 -8.34
CA ALA A 77 2.86 11.32 -8.36
C ALA A 77 3.25 12.67 -8.96
N TYR A 78 4.26 13.33 -8.39
CA TYR A 78 4.91 14.45 -9.05
C TYR A 78 5.80 13.96 -10.19
N ASP A 79 5.94 14.78 -11.23
CA ASP A 79 6.95 14.55 -12.25
C ASP A 79 8.32 14.95 -11.69
N THR A 80 9.27 14.01 -11.71
CA THR A 80 10.64 14.22 -11.22
C THR A 80 11.47 15.12 -12.14
N TYR A 81 11.11 15.23 -13.43
CA TYR A 81 11.94 15.89 -14.46
C TYR A 81 11.39 17.23 -14.93
N HIS A 82 10.07 17.43 -14.81
CA HIS A 82 9.43 18.69 -15.18
C HIS A 82 8.79 19.34 -13.94
N PRO A 83 9.49 20.28 -13.28
CA PRO A 83 8.94 21.01 -12.14
C PRO A 83 7.58 21.64 -12.46
N GLY A 84 6.67 21.63 -11.49
CA GLY A 84 5.31 22.14 -11.69
C GLY A 84 4.42 21.21 -12.52
N ARG A 85 4.74 19.91 -12.60
CA ARG A 85 3.88 18.89 -13.19
C ARG A 85 3.65 17.73 -12.22
N ALA A 86 2.46 17.15 -12.30
CA ALA A 86 2.10 15.94 -11.58
C ALA A 86 1.10 15.11 -12.38
N PHE A 87 0.90 13.88 -11.97
CA PHE A 87 -0.02 12.93 -12.56
C PHE A 87 -0.98 12.40 -11.50
N VAL A 88 -2.24 12.23 -11.87
CA VAL A 88 -3.22 11.53 -11.03
C VAL A 88 -4.06 10.60 -11.88
N VAL A 89 -4.22 9.36 -11.44
CA VAL A 89 -5.06 8.39 -12.14
C VAL A 89 -6.47 8.35 -11.54
N VAL A 90 -7.48 8.40 -12.41
CA VAL A 90 -8.91 8.33 -12.07
C VAL A 90 -9.57 7.33 -13.01
N GLY A 91 -9.99 6.17 -12.48
CA GLY A 91 -10.59 5.10 -13.28
C GLY A 91 -9.62 4.60 -14.37
N SER A 92 -9.95 4.85 -15.64
CA SER A 92 -9.13 4.50 -16.80
C SER A 92 -8.36 5.68 -17.41
N THR A 93 -8.33 6.81 -16.71
CA THR A 93 -7.75 8.07 -17.22
C THR A 93 -6.58 8.50 -16.34
N LEU A 94 -5.46 8.85 -16.98
CA LEU A 94 -4.36 9.56 -16.34
C LEU A 94 -4.49 11.05 -16.63
N HIS A 95 -4.72 11.85 -15.60
CA HIS A 95 -4.71 13.31 -15.72
C HIS A 95 -3.31 13.86 -15.50
N VAL A 96 -2.93 14.82 -16.33
CA VAL A 96 -1.74 15.65 -16.13
C VAL A 96 -2.18 16.92 -15.43
N LEU A 97 -1.51 17.24 -14.33
CA LEU A 97 -1.76 18.43 -13.51
C LEU A 97 -0.66 19.47 -13.75
N ASP A 98 -1.05 20.74 -13.87
CA ASP A 98 -0.17 21.87 -13.64
C ASP A 98 -0.13 22.16 -12.15
N THR A 99 1.06 22.11 -11.56
CA THR A 99 1.35 22.39 -10.15
C THR A 99 2.34 23.54 -9.99
N SER A 100 2.53 24.37 -11.03
CA SER A 100 3.35 25.59 -10.96
C SER A 100 2.75 26.66 -10.04
N GLY A 101 1.41 26.64 -9.88
CA GLY A 101 0.69 27.38 -8.84
C GLY A 101 0.33 26.47 -7.67
N PHE A 102 0.03 27.07 -6.51
CA PHE A 102 -0.34 26.32 -5.31
C PHE A 102 -1.63 25.50 -5.49
N THR A 103 -2.62 26.01 -6.24
CA THR A 103 -3.82 25.25 -6.62
C THR A 103 -3.59 24.55 -7.95
N PRO A 104 -3.58 23.20 -7.99
CA PRO A 104 -3.36 22.48 -9.23
C PRO A 104 -4.49 22.71 -10.23
N THR A 105 -4.18 22.56 -11.51
CA THR A 105 -5.21 22.53 -12.57
C THR A 105 -4.97 21.35 -13.50
N VAL A 106 -6.04 20.75 -14.02
CA VAL A 106 -5.92 19.68 -15.02
C VAL A 106 -5.54 20.31 -16.37
N LEU A 107 -4.41 19.92 -16.93
CA LEU A 107 -3.96 20.35 -18.26
C LEU A 107 -4.59 19.50 -19.36
N GLN A 108 -4.51 18.18 -19.21
CA GLN A 108 -5.09 17.22 -20.15
C GLN A 108 -5.26 15.84 -19.51
N SER A 109 -5.87 14.95 -20.29
CA SER A 109 -6.27 13.63 -19.87
C SER A 109 -5.85 12.61 -20.91
N ILE A 110 -5.18 11.56 -20.48
CA ILE A 110 -4.73 10.45 -21.31
C ILE A 110 -5.57 9.23 -20.99
N THR A 111 -6.30 8.71 -21.99
CA THR A 111 -7.05 7.46 -21.85
C THR A 111 -6.08 6.28 -21.85
N LEU A 112 -6.05 5.50 -20.77
CA LEU A 112 -5.14 4.37 -20.64
C LEU A 112 -5.54 3.16 -21.52
N GLY A 113 -6.79 3.13 -22.00
CA GLY A 113 -7.25 2.25 -23.07
C GLY A 113 -8.78 2.09 -23.15
N ASN A 114 -9.26 1.62 -24.30
CA ASN A 114 -10.64 1.16 -24.49
C ASN A 114 -10.72 -0.32 -24.08
N ILE A 115 -10.99 -0.61 -22.82
CA ILE A 115 -11.14 -1.99 -22.37
C ILE A 115 -12.55 -2.20 -21.83
N THR A 116 -13.21 -3.25 -22.33
CA THR A 116 -14.54 -3.77 -21.97
C THR A 116 -14.62 -4.34 -20.55
N VAL A 117 -13.54 -4.25 -19.79
CA VAL A 117 -13.39 -4.65 -18.39
C VAL A 117 -13.13 -3.38 -17.61
N VAL A 118 -13.84 -3.17 -16.50
CA VAL A 118 -13.67 -2.00 -15.63
C VAL A 118 -12.21 -1.91 -15.20
N LEU A 119 -11.44 -1.05 -15.87
CA LEU A 119 -10.08 -0.72 -15.47
C LEU A 119 -10.18 0.12 -14.19
N MET A 120 -9.92 -0.51 -13.05
CA MET A 120 -9.55 0.21 -11.84
C MET A 120 -8.03 0.35 -11.89
N ALA A 121 -7.55 1.44 -12.50
CA ALA A 121 -6.15 1.79 -12.38
C ALA A 121 -5.86 2.18 -10.93
N GLY A 122 -4.79 1.59 -10.40
CA GLY A 122 -4.39 1.68 -9.01
C GLY A 122 -3.25 2.66 -8.81
N GLY A 123 -2.18 2.17 -8.19
CA GLY A 123 -0.95 2.92 -7.99
C GLY A 123 -0.29 3.30 -9.31
N ILE A 124 0.35 4.47 -9.29
CA ILE A 124 1.26 4.92 -10.33
C ILE A 124 2.64 5.16 -9.72
N GLU A 125 3.69 4.92 -10.50
CA GLU A 125 5.06 5.26 -10.17
C GLU A 125 5.80 5.64 -11.45
N LEU A 126 6.73 6.57 -11.35
CA LEU A 126 7.62 6.90 -12.46
C LEU A 126 8.85 6.00 -12.41
N THR A 127 9.41 5.68 -13.57
CA THR A 127 10.79 5.21 -13.63
C THR A 127 11.72 6.25 -13.03
N ILE A 128 12.87 5.81 -12.51
CA ILE A 128 13.87 6.71 -11.91
C ILE A 128 14.35 7.77 -12.90
N ASP A 129 14.40 7.42 -14.20
CA ASP A 129 14.72 8.36 -15.28
C ASP A 129 13.55 9.27 -15.68
N GLY A 130 12.39 9.12 -15.04
CA GLY A 130 11.14 9.86 -15.23
C GLY A 130 10.50 9.73 -16.60
N ARG A 131 11.06 8.88 -17.46
CA ARG A 131 10.61 8.75 -18.84
C ARG A 131 9.26 8.06 -18.94
N PHE A 132 8.99 7.11 -18.05
CA PHE A 132 7.80 6.29 -18.09
C PHE A 132 7.01 6.34 -16.77
N ILE A 133 5.70 6.43 -16.89
CA ILE A 133 4.75 6.27 -15.79
C ILE A 133 4.21 4.84 -15.89
N MET A 134 4.48 4.05 -14.87
CA MET A 134 3.97 2.71 -14.68
C MET A 134 2.62 2.80 -13.98
N VAL A 135 1.62 2.06 -14.47
CA VAL A 135 0.27 2.05 -13.89
C VAL A 135 -0.16 0.62 -13.62
N ALA A 136 -0.45 0.32 -12.36
CA ALA A 136 -1.05 -0.95 -11.96
C ALA A 136 -2.51 -0.97 -12.37
N THR A 137 -3.01 -2.08 -12.94
CA THR A 137 -4.42 -2.20 -13.28
C THR A 137 -5.00 -3.52 -12.82
N GLY A 138 -6.14 -3.48 -12.13
CA GLY A 138 -6.89 -4.66 -11.68
C GLY A 138 -7.52 -5.50 -12.81
N SER A 139 -6.90 -5.50 -13.99
CA SER A 139 -7.30 -6.28 -15.16
C SER A 139 -6.19 -7.21 -15.65
N ASN A 140 -5.17 -7.45 -14.82
CA ASN A 140 -3.97 -8.24 -15.14
C ASN A 140 -3.11 -7.61 -16.26
N TRP A 141 -2.98 -6.29 -16.26
CA TRP A 141 -2.09 -5.55 -17.17
C TRP A 141 -1.23 -4.54 -16.42
N LEU A 142 0.04 -4.45 -16.81
CA LEU A 142 0.90 -3.31 -16.54
C LEU A 142 0.80 -2.36 -17.73
N ILE A 143 0.36 -1.12 -17.48
CA ILE A 143 0.29 -0.08 -18.51
C ILE A 143 1.49 0.86 -18.36
N ILE A 144 2.11 1.20 -19.48
CA ILE A 144 3.27 2.08 -19.53
C ILE A 144 2.92 3.30 -20.37
N VAL A 145 3.06 4.47 -19.77
CA VAL A 145 2.81 5.76 -20.39
C VAL A 145 4.13 6.51 -20.50
N ASP A 146 4.43 7.05 -21.68
CA ASP A 146 5.54 7.97 -21.87
C ASP A 146 5.18 9.32 -21.26
N ALA A 147 5.97 9.78 -20.29
CA ALA A 147 5.69 10.99 -19.53
C ALA A 147 5.73 12.23 -20.41
N ALA A 148 6.72 12.35 -21.30
CA ALA A 148 6.86 13.49 -22.20
C ALA A 148 5.69 13.58 -23.20
N LYS A 149 5.28 12.44 -23.78
CA LYS A 149 4.08 12.37 -24.62
C LYS A 149 2.82 12.70 -23.84
N ALA A 150 2.70 12.19 -22.60
CA ALA A 150 1.58 12.49 -21.73
C ALA A 150 1.49 13.98 -21.40
N LEU A 151 2.62 14.66 -21.15
CA LEU A 151 2.73 16.11 -20.92
C LEU A 151 2.46 16.95 -22.17
N ALA A 152 2.76 16.43 -23.35
CA ALA A 152 2.47 17.08 -24.64
C ALA A 152 1.02 16.85 -25.12
N GLY A 153 0.25 16.00 -24.44
CA GLY A 153 -1.14 15.70 -24.80
C GLY A 153 -1.25 14.75 -25.99
N CYS A 154 -0.20 13.99 -26.28
CA CYS A 154 -0.17 13.08 -27.41
C CYS A 154 -1.12 11.89 -27.19
N SER A 155 -1.94 11.58 -28.19
CA SER A 155 -2.91 10.47 -28.13
C SER A 155 -2.25 9.07 -28.07
N ASP A 156 -0.97 8.97 -28.43
CA ASP A 156 -0.16 7.76 -28.40
C ASP A 156 0.79 7.73 -27.18
N ALA A 157 0.48 8.48 -26.12
CA ALA A 157 1.27 8.48 -24.88
C ALA A 157 1.30 7.11 -24.17
N VAL A 158 0.32 6.24 -24.40
CA VAL A 158 0.38 4.86 -23.90
C VAL A 158 1.27 4.03 -24.82
N VAL A 159 2.50 3.81 -24.40
CA VAL A 159 3.57 3.17 -25.19
C VAL A 159 3.78 1.70 -24.85
N GLY A 160 3.16 1.17 -23.79
CA GLY A 160 3.27 -0.23 -23.44
C GLY A 160 2.03 -0.78 -22.75
N ARG A 161 1.70 -2.03 -23.05
CA ARG A 161 0.68 -2.83 -22.37
C ARG A 161 1.22 -4.25 -22.23
N ILE A 162 1.63 -4.60 -21.03
CA ILE A 162 2.29 -5.88 -20.76
C ILE A 162 1.29 -6.76 -20.03
N PRO A 163 0.91 -7.93 -20.60
CA PRO A 163 0.00 -8.85 -19.92
C PRO A 163 0.69 -9.46 -18.71
N GLY A 164 -0.02 -9.50 -17.59
CA GLY A 164 0.42 -10.23 -16.41
C GLY A 164 0.10 -11.72 -16.49
N ASN A 165 0.54 -12.43 -15.47
CA ASN A 165 0.32 -13.85 -15.27
C ASN A 165 -0.96 -14.05 -14.46
N LEU A 166 -1.99 -14.64 -15.09
CA LEU A 166 -3.24 -14.96 -14.40
C LEU A 166 -3.05 -15.87 -13.18
N ALA A 167 -1.96 -16.63 -13.12
CA ALA A 167 -1.61 -17.43 -11.94
C ALA A 167 -1.15 -16.57 -10.75
N ALA A 168 -0.59 -15.39 -11.01
CA ALA A 168 -0.21 -14.41 -9.98
C ALA A 168 -1.42 -13.64 -9.46
N GLY A 169 -2.35 -13.27 -10.36
CA GLY A 169 -3.61 -12.64 -9.98
C GLY A 169 -4.20 -11.71 -11.04
N SER A 170 -5.28 -11.03 -10.66
CA SER A 170 -5.92 -9.99 -11.48
C SER A 170 -6.36 -8.78 -10.65
N SER A 171 -5.76 -8.58 -9.49
CA SER A 171 -6.11 -7.59 -8.46
C SER A 171 -4.95 -6.61 -8.22
N ALA A 172 -4.25 -6.23 -9.30
CA ALA A 172 -3.10 -5.36 -9.20
C ALA A 172 -3.49 -3.99 -8.63
N VAL A 173 -2.89 -3.64 -7.50
CA VAL A 173 -3.28 -2.47 -6.71
C VAL A 173 -2.19 -1.41 -6.65
N LEU A 174 -0.94 -1.81 -6.47
CA LEU A 174 0.24 -0.95 -6.35
C LEU A 174 1.44 -1.60 -7.03
N LEU A 175 2.49 -0.82 -7.24
CA LEU A 175 3.73 -1.29 -7.85
C LEU A 175 4.94 -0.58 -7.25
N THR A 176 6.12 -1.13 -7.52
CA THR A 176 7.43 -0.54 -7.23
C THR A 176 8.37 -0.77 -8.40
N VAL A 177 9.10 0.25 -8.82
CA VAL A 177 10.07 0.15 -9.92
C VAL A 177 11.47 -0.16 -9.37
N SER A 178 12.15 -1.13 -9.97
CA SER A 178 13.53 -1.49 -9.63
C SER A 178 14.53 -0.34 -9.89
N PRO A 179 15.68 -0.30 -9.19
CA PRO A 179 16.66 0.79 -9.32
C PRO A 179 17.24 1.00 -10.73
N ASN A 180 17.24 -0.06 -11.55
CA ASN A 180 17.75 -0.03 -12.92
C ASN A 180 16.64 0.19 -13.96
N ASN A 181 15.39 0.40 -13.54
CA ASN A 181 14.21 0.51 -14.40
C ASN A 181 13.96 -0.72 -15.30
N GLU A 182 14.56 -1.88 -15.02
CA GLU A 182 14.38 -3.09 -15.83
C GLU A 182 13.25 -3.98 -15.32
N TYR A 183 12.86 -3.84 -14.05
CA TYR A 183 11.82 -4.62 -13.41
C TYR A 183 10.77 -3.76 -12.72
N VAL A 184 9.54 -4.27 -12.68
CA VAL A 184 8.44 -3.71 -11.91
C VAL A 184 7.86 -4.82 -11.03
N PHE A 185 7.75 -4.55 -9.74
CA PHE A 185 7.13 -5.42 -8.76
C PHE A 185 5.70 -4.95 -8.55
N VAL A 186 4.72 -5.80 -8.80
CA VAL A 186 3.30 -5.45 -8.77
C VAL A 186 2.60 -6.28 -7.70
N SER A 187 1.95 -5.60 -6.77
CA SER A 187 1.14 -6.24 -5.73
C SER A 187 -0.21 -6.63 -6.30
N GLN A 188 -0.50 -7.93 -6.30
CA GLN A 188 -1.81 -8.51 -6.62
C GLN A 188 -2.52 -8.77 -5.29
N GLU A 189 -3.42 -7.85 -4.88
CA GLU A 189 -4.02 -7.80 -3.54
C GLU A 189 -4.63 -9.14 -3.13
N ASP A 190 -5.50 -9.63 -3.99
CA ASP A 190 -6.25 -10.87 -3.84
C ASP A 190 -5.59 -12.07 -4.53
N GLY A 191 -4.42 -11.88 -5.14
CA GLY A 191 -3.75 -12.89 -5.96
C GLY A 191 -4.70 -13.57 -6.97
N ASN A 192 -4.62 -14.89 -7.09
CA ASN A 192 -5.41 -15.67 -8.03
C ASN A 192 -6.64 -16.33 -7.37
N THR A 193 -7.83 -16.10 -7.95
CA THR A 193 -9.09 -16.73 -7.53
C THR A 193 -9.25 -18.20 -7.98
N ALA A 194 -8.37 -18.69 -8.87
CA ALA A 194 -8.37 -20.09 -9.29
C ALA A 194 -7.63 -21.01 -8.29
N THR A 195 -6.65 -20.49 -7.54
CA THR A 195 -5.95 -21.25 -6.47
C THR A 195 -6.80 -21.37 -5.20
N THR A 196 -7.71 -20.41 -4.94
CA THR A 196 -8.74 -20.52 -3.89
C THR A 196 -9.66 -21.73 -4.03
N ALA A 197 -9.88 -22.23 -5.24
CA ALA A 197 -10.71 -23.42 -5.45
C ALA A 197 -10.09 -24.71 -4.88
N VAL A 198 -8.78 -24.71 -4.60
CA VAL A 198 -8.06 -25.92 -4.17
C VAL A 198 -7.93 -25.99 -2.64
N ASN A 199 -7.78 -24.85 -1.94
CA ASN A 199 -7.55 -24.83 -0.48
C ASN A 199 -8.32 -23.75 0.30
N GLY A 200 -9.24 -23.01 -0.34
CA GLY A 200 -10.17 -22.10 0.35
C GLY A 200 -9.62 -20.73 0.79
N THR A 201 -8.31 -20.51 0.77
CA THR A 201 -7.70 -19.24 1.22
C THR A 201 -7.04 -18.46 0.09
N GLN A 202 -7.40 -17.19 -0.03
CA GLN A 202 -6.94 -16.27 -1.07
C GLN A 202 -5.65 -15.57 -0.67
N VAL A 203 -4.51 -15.99 -1.22
CA VAL A 203 -3.21 -15.36 -0.94
C VAL A 203 -2.88 -14.30 -1.97
N GLY A 204 -2.46 -13.13 -1.51
CA GLY A 204 -1.93 -12.08 -2.37
C GLY A 204 -0.53 -12.43 -2.85
N THR A 205 -0.12 -11.80 -3.95
CA THR A 205 1.20 -12.06 -4.56
C THR A 205 1.95 -10.78 -4.89
N VAL A 206 3.27 -10.89 -5.01
CA VAL A 206 4.08 -9.92 -5.74
C VAL A 206 4.46 -10.55 -7.07
N GLU A 207 3.91 -10.00 -8.14
CA GLU A 207 4.23 -10.34 -9.52
C GLU A 207 5.42 -9.51 -10.01
N VAL A 208 6.31 -10.13 -10.79
CA VAL A 208 7.51 -9.48 -11.31
C VAL A 208 7.43 -9.37 -12.82
N PHE A 209 7.48 -8.15 -13.33
CA PHE A 209 7.59 -7.86 -14.75
C PHE A 209 9.03 -7.53 -15.10
N LYS A 210 9.53 -8.10 -16.19
CA LYS A 210 10.75 -7.63 -16.85
C LYS A 210 10.39 -6.76 -18.04
N LEU A 211 10.93 -5.55 -18.07
CA LEU A 211 10.76 -4.57 -19.13
C LEU A 211 11.86 -4.73 -20.18
N ASN A 212 11.49 -4.43 -21.43
CA ASN A 212 12.41 -4.21 -22.53
C ASN A 212 12.14 -2.78 -23.04
N THR A 213 12.91 -1.83 -22.53
CA THR A 213 12.80 -0.43 -22.89
C THR A 213 13.72 -0.12 -24.08
N PRO A 214 13.19 0.48 -25.16
CA PRO A 214 14.04 0.91 -26.28
C PRO A 214 14.95 2.07 -25.85
N LEU A 215 16.20 2.03 -26.32
CA LEU A 215 17.29 2.96 -25.96
C LEU A 215 17.15 4.37 -26.58
N GLY A 216 15.97 4.77 -27.03
CA GLY A 216 15.65 6.11 -27.54
C GLY A 216 15.30 6.12 -29.02
N GLY A 217 14.05 6.47 -29.32
CA GLY A 217 13.48 6.58 -30.66
C GLY A 217 12.05 7.15 -30.65
N THR A 218 11.60 7.74 -31.75
CA THR A 218 10.28 8.44 -31.79
C THR A 218 9.06 7.50 -31.67
N ASN A 219 9.27 6.18 -31.75
CA ASN A 219 8.26 5.12 -31.64
C ASN A 219 8.61 4.12 -30.52
N ASP A 220 9.02 4.63 -29.35
CA ASP A 220 9.47 3.83 -28.22
C ASP A 220 8.35 3.02 -27.56
N THR A 221 7.86 1.98 -28.24
CA THR A 221 6.98 0.98 -27.66
C THR A 221 7.76 0.23 -26.59
N VAL A 222 7.29 0.29 -25.34
CA VAL A 222 7.85 -0.52 -24.26
C VAL A 222 7.18 -1.89 -24.29
N THR A 223 8.01 -2.93 -24.35
CA THR A 223 7.55 -4.32 -24.28
C THR A 223 8.06 -4.95 -23.00
N GLY A 224 7.62 -6.17 -22.72
CA GLY A 224 8.07 -6.91 -21.56
C GLY A 224 7.25 -8.17 -21.35
N ARG A 225 7.46 -8.81 -20.21
CA ARG A 225 6.68 -9.98 -19.79
C ARG A 225 6.70 -10.13 -18.28
N SER A 226 5.66 -10.74 -17.73
CA SER A 226 5.73 -11.35 -16.40
C SER A 226 6.76 -12.48 -16.40
N ILE A 227 7.64 -12.51 -15.41
CA ILE A 227 8.69 -13.53 -15.25
C ILE A 227 8.43 -14.48 -14.08
N GLY A 228 7.39 -14.22 -13.29
CA GLY A 228 6.97 -15.05 -12.18
C GLY A 228 6.41 -14.21 -11.04
N TYR A 229 6.12 -14.87 -9.91
CA TYR A 229 5.55 -14.24 -8.73
C TYR A 229 5.95 -15.01 -7.46
N ILE A 230 5.72 -14.38 -6.32
CA ILE A 230 5.80 -15.01 -5.00
C ILE A 230 4.48 -14.80 -4.25
N GLU A 231 3.97 -15.88 -3.65
CA GLU A 231 2.81 -15.85 -2.76
C GLU A 231 3.25 -15.40 -1.37
N LEU A 232 2.49 -14.49 -0.76
CA LEU A 232 2.78 -13.94 0.57
C LEU A 232 1.61 -14.17 1.53
N GLY A 233 1.16 -13.11 2.22
CA GLY A 233 -0.04 -13.14 3.07
C GLY A 233 -1.31 -12.78 2.31
N LEU A 234 -2.38 -12.50 3.05
CA LEU A 234 -3.64 -12.04 2.44
C LEU A 234 -3.58 -10.52 2.22
N LEU A 235 -4.20 -10.05 1.14
CA LEU A 235 -4.33 -8.63 0.81
C LEU A 235 -2.94 -7.97 0.71
N VAL A 236 -2.15 -8.37 -0.29
CA VAL A 236 -0.81 -7.82 -0.55
C VAL A 236 -0.94 -6.45 -1.21
N VAL A 237 -0.39 -5.41 -0.58
CA VAL A 237 -0.70 -4.03 -0.97
C VAL A 237 0.56 -3.20 -1.24
N GLY A 238 1.09 -2.48 -0.26
CA GLY A 238 2.25 -1.62 -0.44
C GLY A 238 3.57 -2.39 -0.49
N SER A 239 4.49 -1.87 -1.28
CA SER A 239 5.89 -2.28 -1.28
C SER A 239 6.82 -1.06 -1.38
N VAL A 240 8.04 -1.19 -0.87
CA VAL A 240 9.10 -0.16 -1.00
C VAL A 240 10.47 -0.85 -1.03
N LEU A 241 11.39 -0.32 -1.82
CA LEU A 241 12.76 -0.82 -1.90
C LEU A 241 13.63 -0.32 -0.74
N SER A 242 14.63 -1.09 -0.35
CA SER A 242 15.77 -0.59 0.41
C SER A 242 16.58 0.41 -0.42
N GLY A 243 17.28 1.35 0.23
CA GLY A 243 18.05 2.40 -0.48
C GLY A 243 19.17 1.86 -1.38
N ASP A 244 19.69 0.67 -1.09
CA ASP A 244 20.67 -0.05 -1.90
C ASP A 244 20.04 -0.97 -2.97
N GLY A 245 18.71 -1.03 -3.03
CA GLY A 245 17.96 -1.87 -3.94
C GLY A 245 18.11 -3.38 -3.71
N GLN A 246 18.69 -3.83 -2.60
CA GLN A 246 18.90 -5.26 -2.34
C GLN A 246 17.64 -5.96 -1.82
N TYR A 247 16.74 -5.20 -1.19
CA TYR A 247 15.54 -5.72 -0.55
C TYR A 247 14.28 -4.99 -0.99
N LEU A 248 13.18 -5.73 -1.08
CA LEU A 248 11.83 -5.20 -1.21
C LEU A 248 11.06 -5.54 0.07
N TYR A 249 10.57 -4.51 0.75
CA TYR A 249 9.66 -4.66 1.88
C TYR A 249 8.23 -4.69 1.36
N VAL A 250 7.40 -5.61 1.84
CA VAL A 250 6.03 -5.82 1.32
C VAL A 250 5.05 -5.98 2.47
N ALA A 251 3.93 -5.26 2.43
CA ALA A 251 2.85 -5.37 3.39
C ALA A 251 1.79 -6.37 2.92
N SER A 252 1.37 -7.25 3.83
CA SER A 252 0.12 -8.01 3.71
C SER A 252 -0.80 -7.60 4.85
N GLU A 253 -2.02 -7.18 4.53
CA GLU A 253 -2.92 -6.61 5.55
C GLU A 253 -3.29 -7.63 6.63
N ARG A 254 -3.24 -8.93 6.30
CA ARG A 254 -3.60 -9.99 7.24
C ARG A 254 -2.66 -11.19 7.14
N LYS A 255 -2.30 -11.71 8.30
CA LYS A 255 -1.56 -12.96 8.47
C LYS A 255 -2.42 -14.18 8.12
N SER A 256 -3.73 -14.12 8.42
CA SER A 256 -4.70 -15.17 8.08
C SER A 256 -6.14 -14.64 8.09
N GLU A 257 -7.09 -15.47 7.66
CA GLU A 257 -8.52 -15.12 7.64
C GLU A 257 -9.13 -14.88 9.04
N THR A 258 -8.47 -15.36 10.10
CA THR A 258 -8.95 -15.27 11.48
C THR A 258 -8.13 -14.31 12.34
N VAL A 259 -6.97 -13.86 11.84
CA VAL A 259 -6.03 -13.00 12.56
C VAL A 259 -5.97 -11.65 11.82
N GLY A 260 -6.36 -10.57 12.51
CA GLY A 260 -6.41 -9.22 11.92
C GLY A 260 -5.03 -8.56 11.77
N GLN A 261 -4.03 -8.99 12.55
CA GLN A 261 -2.65 -8.53 12.38
C GLN A 261 -2.13 -8.91 11.00
N GLY A 262 -1.41 -7.97 10.37
CA GLY A 262 -0.73 -8.21 9.11
C GLY A 262 0.74 -8.55 9.29
N THR A 263 1.44 -8.55 8.17
CA THR A 263 2.88 -8.87 8.11
C THR A 263 3.63 -7.90 7.21
N ILE A 264 4.89 -7.63 7.58
CA ILE A 264 5.88 -7.06 6.67
C ILE A 264 6.83 -8.19 6.27
N THR A 265 6.90 -8.49 4.99
CA THR A 265 7.81 -9.48 4.42
C THR A 265 9.00 -8.78 3.76
N VAL A 266 10.21 -9.30 3.96
CA VAL A 266 11.42 -8.86 3.28
C VAL A 266 11.76 -9.86 2.17
N LEU A 267 11.92 -9.35 0.95
CA LEU A 267 12.30 -10.13 -0.23
C LEU A 267 13.66 -9.66 -0.76
N SER A 268 14.50 -10.60 -1.20
CA SER A 268 15.76 -10.30 -1.90
C SER A 268 15.44 -9.91 -3.35
N VAL A 269 15.77 -8.69 -3.74
CA VAL A 269 15.54 -8.18 -5.11
C VAL A 269 16.33 -8.97 -6.16
N PRO A 270 17.63 -9.29 -5.99
CA PRO A 270 18.36 -10.11 -6.97
C PRO A 270 17.71 -11.49 -7.23
N LYS A 271 17.13 -12.10 -6.19
CA LYS A 271 16.35 -13.34 -6.35
C LYS A 271 14.98 -13.06 -6.96
N LEU A 272 14.33 -11.97 -6.57
CA LEU A 272 13.01 -11.59 -7.09
C LEU A 272 13.05 -11.37 -8.61
N GLU A 273 14.14 -10.80 -9.14
CA GLU A 273 14.34 -10.54 -10.57
C GLU A 273 14.64 -11.80 -11.41
N THR A 274 14.97 -12.93 -10.78
CA THR A 274 15.43 -14.13 -11.50
C THR A 274 14.65 -15.40 -11.14
N GLN A 275 14.30 -15.56 -9.86
CA GLN A 275 13.58 -16.69 -9.28
C GLN A 275 12.60 -16.19 -8.20
N PRO A 276 11.52 -15.47 -8.58
CA PRO A 276 10.62 -14.79 -7.66
C PRO A 276 10.19 -15.61 -6.43
N ASN A 277 9.81 -16.87 -6.63
CA ASN A 277 9.31 -17.78 -5.61
C ASN A 277 10.34 -18.20 -4.54
N THR A 278 11.62 -17.85 -4.68
CA THR A 278 12.69 -18.15 -3.71
C THR A 278 13.27 -16.89 -3.05
N SER A 279 12.65 -15.75 -3.28
CA SER A 279 13.14 -14.43 -2.84
C SER A 279 12.93 -14.13 -1.36
N PHE A 280 12.13 -14.92 -0.63
CA PHE A 280 11.87 -14.71 0.80
C PHE A 280 13.16 -14.63 1.64
N VAL A 281 13.24 -13.63 2.52
CA VAL A 281 14.33 -13.43 3.48
C VAL A 281 13.83 -13.57 4.91
N SER A 282 12.85 -12.75 5.30
CA SER A 282 12.32 -12.69 6.66
C SER A 282 10.91 -12.12 6.66
N GLN A 283 10.23 -12.22 7.81
CA GLN A 283 8.91 -11.65 8.02
C GLN A 283 8.74 -11.24 9.49
N VAL A 284 8.01 -10.15 9.72
CA VAL A 284 7.58 -9.70 11.04
C VAL A 284 6.06 -9.50 11.07
N VAL A 285 5.44 -9.78 12.22
CA VAL A 285 4.04 -9.43 12.48
C VAL A 285 3.95 -7.95 12.91
N THR A 286 2.99 -7.23 12.37
CA THR A 286 2.77 -5.81 12.65
C THR A 286 1.32 -5.58 13.14
N GLY A 287 0.90 -4.32 13.27
CA GLY A 287 -0.47 -3.97 13.60
C GLY A 287 -1.48 -4.53 12.59
N CYS A 288 -2.77 -4.28 12.84
CA CYS A 288 -3.83 -4.79 11.98
C CYS A 288 -3.92 -3.98 10.69
N GLY A 289 -4.02 -4.68 9.56
CA GLY A 289 -4.15 -4.08 8.23
C GLY A 289 -3.00 -3.15 7.83
N PRO A 290 -1.72 -3.56 7.83
CA PRO A 290 -0.65 -2.75 7.27
C PRO A 290 -0.86 -2.50 5.78
N VAL A 291 -0.74 -1.25 5.30
CA VAL A 291 -1.11 -0.92 3.91
C VAL A 291 0.04 -0.34 3.10
N ARG A 292 0.62 0.76 3.57
CA ARG A 292 1.64 1.50 2.82
C ARG A 292 2.91 1.59 3.60
N LEU A 293 4.01 1.68 2.85
CA LEU A 293 5.36 1.59 3.35
C LEU A 293 6.16 2.81 2.93
N LEU A 294 7.06 3.25 3.78
CA LEU A 294 7.90 4.41 3.56
C LEU A 294 9.28 4.16 4.18
N LEU A 295 10.35 4.40 3.43
CA LEU A 295 11.72 4.25 3.92
C LEU A 295 12.34 5.63 4.15
N SER A 296 13.03 5.82 5.28
CA SER A 296 13.82 7.03 5.53
C SER A 296 14.95 7.19 4.54
N SER A 297 15.37 8.43 4.25
CA SER A 297 16.42 8.70 3.27
C SER A 297 17.77 8.06 3.62
N ASP A 298 18.04 7.85 4.91
CA ASP A 298 19.24 7.16 5.40
C ASP A 298 19.12 5.62 5.35
N GLY A 299 17.94 5.09 5.01
CA GLY A 299 17.63 3.67 4.95
C GLY A 299 17.57 2.96 6.31
N SER A 300 17.68 3.68 7.43
CA SER A 300 17.75 3.07 8.77
C SER A 300 16.38 2.70 9.34
N THR A 301 15.34 3.43 8.93
CA THR A 301 13.99 3.28 9.47
C THR A 301 12.98 3.09 8.36
N PHE A 302 12.20 2.03 8.50
CA PHE A 302 11.05 1.75 7.68
C PHE A 302 9.78 2.07 8.45
N TRP A 303 8.80 2.71 7.81
CA TRP A 303 7.51 3.06 8.38
C TRP A 303 6.37 2.38 7.64
N THR A 304 5.34 1.99 8.38
CA THR A 304 4.09 1.47 7.81
C THR A 304 2.87 2.10 8.47
N SER A 305 1.84 2.38 7.68
CA SER A 305 0.49 2.55 8.20
C SER A 305 -0.07 1.19 8.62
N ALA A 306 -0.77 1.10 9.74
CA ALA A 306 -1.55 -0.06 10.18
C ALA A 306 -3.02 0.37 10.30
N ARG A 307 -3.76 0.19 9.21
CA ARG A 307 -5.07 0.78 8.97
C ARG A 307 -6.09 0.38 10.01
N GLU A 308 -6.14 -0.89 10.36
CA GLU A 308 -7.12 -1.44 11.30
C GLU A 308 -6.66 -1.34 12.75
N SER A 309 -5.45 -0.83 13.00
CA SER A 309 -5.01 -0.43 14.34
C SER A 309 -5.03 1.10 14.52
N ASN A 310 -5.22 1.87 13.46
CA ASN A 310 -5.08 3.33 13.44
C ASN A 310 -3.67 3.79 13.91
N LEU A 311 -2.64 3.05 13.51
CA LEU A 311 -1.25 3.31 13.92
C LEU A 311 -0.36 3.67 12.74
N LEU A 312 0.64 4.49 13.02
CA LEU A 312 1.88 4.62 12.26
C LEU A 312 2.97 3.88 13.03
N GLN A 313 3.69 2.97 12.38
CA GLN A 313 4.69 2.12 13.02
C GLN A 313 6.04 2.22 12.32
N GLY A 314 7.11 2.36 13.09
CA GLY A 314 8.48 2.47 12.60
C GLY A 314 9.30 1.26 13.03
N PHE A 315 10.11 0.75 12.12
CA PHE A 315 10.93 -0.45 12.26
C PHE A 315 12.39 -0.16 11.89
N ASP A 316 13.31 -0.75 12.63
CA ASP A 316 14.74 -0.80 12.30
C ASP A 316 14.95 -1.76 11.13
N THR A 317 15.48 -1.25 10.02
CA THR A 317 15.62 -2.01 8.77
C THR A 317 16.67 -3.11 8.86
N SER A 318 17.72 -2.92 9.66
CA SER A 318 18.73 -3.95 9.89
C SER A 318 18.14 -5.13 10.66
N LYS A 319 17.32 -4.84 11.67
CA LYS A 319 16.63 -5.86 12.45
C LYS A 319 15.52 -6.55 11.67
N LEU A 320 14.83 -5.89 10.74
CA LEU A 320 13.88 -6.58 9.87
C LEU A 320 14.52 -7.79 9.16
N ILE A 321 15.82 -7.71 8.85
CA ILE A 321 16.58 -8.79 8.21
C ILE A 321 17.11 -9.79 9.23
N SER A 322 17.73 -9.33 10.33
CA SER A 322 18.49 -10.20 11.24
C SER A 322 17.73 -10.65 12.49
N ASP A 323 16.76 -9.86 12.96
CA ASP A 323 16.04 -10.05 14.23
C ASP A 323 14.64 -9.38 14.16
N PRO A 324 13.74 -9.89 13.29
CA PRO A 324 12.50 -9.21 12.94
C PRO A 324 11.58 -8.97 14.15
N ASP A 325 11.58 -9.88 15.12
CA ASP A 325 10.73 -9.79 16.31
C ASP A 325 11.07 -8.57 17.19
N ASN A 326 12.28 -8.03 17.08
CA ASN A 326 12.74 -6.85 17.82
C ASN A 326 12.92 -5.61 16.92
N ALA A 327 12.38 -5.64 15.70
CA ALA A 327 12.54 -4.57 14.73
C ALA A 327 11.63 -3.35 15.01
N LEU A 328 10.49 -3.51 15.69
CA LEU A 328 9.60 -2.37 15.99
C LEU A 328 10.28 -1.39 16.97
N ILE A 329 10.45 -0.14 16.55
CA ILE A 329 11.06 0.94 17.35
C ILE A 329 10.12 2.12 17.61
N ALA A 330 9.12 2.35 16.77
CA ALA A 330 8.14 3.43 16.93
C ALA A 330 6.71 2.94 16.70
N SER A 331 5.76 3.53 17.43
CA SER A 331 4.34 3.26 17.28
C SER A 331 3.56 4.46 17.78
N VAL A 332 2.84 5.11 16.88
CA VAL A 332 2.12 6.37 17.12
C VAL A 332 0.68 6.20 16.70
N GLN A 333 -0.23 6.65 17.56
CA GLN A 333 -1.64 6.73 17.23
C GLN A 333 -1.87 7.85 16.21
N VAL A 334 -2.52 7.52 15.09
CA VAL A 334 -2.94 8.47 14.06
C VAL A 334 -4.45 8.41 13.88
N GLY A 335 -4.99 9.11 12.88
CA GLY A 335 -6.40 9.16 12.55
C GLY A 335 -6.98 7.82 12.09
N THR A 336 -8.26 7.83 11.73
CA THR A 336 -9.01 6.58 11.47
C THR A 336 -8.66 5.99 10.10
N GLN A 337 -8.27 4.72 10.08
CA GLN A 337 -7.91 3.96 8.89
C GLN A 337 -6.84 4.66 8.03
N PRO A 338 -5.61 4.86 8.55
CA PRO A 338 -4.50 5.38 7.76
C PRO A 338 -4.22 4.45 6.58
N VAL A 339 -4.16 5.01 5.38
CA VAL A 339 -3.86 4.28 4.15
C VAL A 339 -2.43 4.54 3.76
N ASP A 340 -2.13 5.76 3.31
CA ASP A 340 -0.81 6.12 2.81
C ASP A 340 -0.07 7.06 3.75
N LEU A 341 1.24 7.12 3.58
CA LEU A 341 2.13 7.92 4.41
C LEU A 341 3.28 8.48 3.58
N ILE A 342 3.71 9.69 3.92
CA ILE A 342 4.87 10.31 3.27
C ILE A 342 5.64 11.21 4.23
N PHE A 343 6.94 11.33 4.01
CA PHE A 343 7.74 12.33 4.70
C PHE A 343 7.41 13.73 4.19
N ALA A 344 7.47 14.70 5.09
CA ALA A 344 7.38 16.12 4.80
C ALA A 344 8.37 16.90 5.68
N LYS A 345 8.64 18.15 5.31
CA LYS A 345 9.48 19.08 6.08
C LYS A 345 10.86 18.47 6.36
N ASN A 346 11.53 18.01 5.30
CA ASN A 346 12.85 17.33 5.37
C ASN A 346 12.85 16.13 6.33
N GLU A 347 11.84 15.27 6.21
CA GLU A 347 11.64 14.07 7.03
C GLU A 347 11.44 14.32 8.54
N THR A 348 11.31 15.56 9.00
CA THR A 348 10.96 15.81 10.41
C THR A 348 9.49 15.54 10.70
N ARG A 349 8.66 15.40 9.65
CA ARG A 349 7.25 15.04 9.73
C ARG A 349 6.94 13.82 8.88
N ILE A 350 6.04 12.98 9.39
CA ILE A 350 5.29 12.02 8.57
C ILE A 350 3.83 12.48 8.52
N LEU A 351 3.27 12.50 7.31
CA LEU A 351 1.85 12.69 7.07
C LEU A 351 1.20 11.34 6.84
N THR A 352 0.03 11.06 7.44
CA THR A 352 -0.77 9.86 7.11
C THR A 352 -2.13 10.23 6.55
N ALA A 353 -2.52 9.62 5.44
CA ALA A 353 -3.84 9.78 4.84
C ALA A 353 -4.87 8.91 5.56
N ASP A 354 -5.64 9.51 6.46
CA ASP A 354 -6.60 8.82 7.32
C ASP A 354 -7.95 8.77 6.63
N SER A 355 -8.27 7.61 6.05
CA SER A 355 -9.33 7.48 5.04
C SER A 355 -10.75 7.54 5.59
N SER A 356 -10.93 7.07 6.83
CA SER A 356 -12.24 6.72 7.41
C SER A 356 -13.15 5.90 6.48
N ARG A 357 -12.58 5.12 5.53
CA ARG A 357 -13.32 4.51 4.40
C ARG A 357 -14.44 3.55 4.78
N SER A 358 -14.37 2.93 5.96
CA SER A 358 -15.32 1.91 6.41
C SER A 358 -16.27 2.39 7.51
N TYR A 359 -16.13 3.63 8.01
CA TYR A 359 -16.82 4.07 9.23
C TYR A 359 -17.55 5.39 9.05
N VAL A 360 -18.88 5.33 9.17
CA VAL A 360 -19.81 6.44 8.89
C VAL A 360 -19.70 7.61 9.88
N ASN A 361 -19.13 7.38 11.07
CA ASN A 361 -19.01 8.37 12.15
C ASN A 361 -17.55 8.76 12.47
N ALA A 362 -16.62 8.45 11.57
CA ALA A 362 -15.22 8.84 11.71
C ALA A 362 -14.89 9.99 10.75
N SER A 363 -14.01 10.90 11.17
CA SER A 363 -13.52 11.97 10.32
C SER A 363 -12.30 11.51 9.52
N ALA A 364 -12.32 11.76 8.21
CA ALA A 364 -11.14 11.71 7.37
C ALA A 364 -10.23 12.91 7.65
N GLY A 365 -8.93 12.76 7.40
CA GLY A 365 -7.96 13.82 7.60
C GLY A 365 -6.54 13.41 7.21
N ILE A 366 -5.59 14.33 7.37
CA ILE A 366 -4.16 14.00 7.33
C ILE A 366 -3.56 14.17 8.72
N SER A 367 -3.20 13.07 9.40
CA SER A 367 -2.42 13.20 10.63
C SER A 367 -1.02 13.72 10.34
N VAL A 368 -0.53 14.62 11.19
CA VAL A 368 0.86 15.11 11.17
C VAL A 368 1.58 14.52 12.38
N VAL A 369 2.65 13.77 12.14
CA VAL A 369 3.46 13.12 13.18
C VAL A 369 4.87 13.70 13.19
N ASP A 370 5.38 14.03 14.38
CA ASP A 370 6.78 14.37 14.62
C ASP A 370 7.63 13.10 14.69
N VAL A 371 8.61 12.99 13.79
CA VAL A 371 9.42 11.77 13.62
C VAL A 371 10.37 11.54 14.79
N GLU A 372 11.05 12.60 15.26
CA GLU A 372 11.99 12.50 16.37
C GLU A 372 11.25 12.11 17.66
N ALA A 373 10.12 12.75 17.95
CA ALA A 373 9.28 12.41 19.09
C ALA A 373 8.75 10.97 19.01
N ALA A 374 8.36 10.51 17.81
CA ALA A 374 7.88 9.15 17.60
C ALA A 374 8.97 8.11 17.92
N LEU A 375 10.21 8.35 17.43
CA LEU A 375 11.36 7.48 17.66
C LEU A 375 11.86 7.53 19.11
N ALA A 376 11.73 8.69 19.78
CA ALA A 376 11.97 8.82 21.22
C ALA A 376 10.88 8.13 22.07
N GLY A 377 9.86 7.55 21.45
CA GLY A 377 8.78 6.84 22.11
C GLY A 377 7.74 7.73 22.79
N ASN A 378 7.67 9.01 22.40
CA ASN A 378 6.71 9.96 22.94
C ASN A 378 5.29 9.65 22.45
N MET A 379 4.37 9.43 23.39
CA MET A 379 2.95 9.16 23.09
C MET A 379 2.20 10.36 22.47
N HIS A 380 2.81 11.56 22.49
CA HIS A 380 2.28 12.79 21.91
C HIS A 380 2.97 13.18 20.59
N ALA A 381 3.59 12.21 19.90
CA ALA A 381 4.21 12.47 18.60
C ALA A 381 3.21 12.87 17.49
N SER A 382 1.93 12.53 17.63
CA SER A 382 0.87 13.04 16.74
C SER A 382 0.53 14.49 17.10
N LEU A 383 0.83 15.42 16.18
CA LEU A 383 0.68 16.87 16.37
C LEU A 383 -0.74 17.36 16.09
N GLY A 384 -1.54 16.60 15.34
CA GLY A 384 -2.91 16.95 14.98
C GLY A 384 -3.28 16.43 13.60
N SER A 385 -4.44 16.87 13.09
CA SER A 385 -4.97 16.47 11.79
C SER A 385 -5.28 17.69 10.91
N ILE A 386 -4.86 17.64 9.65
CA ILE A 386 -5.22 18.62 8.62
C ILE A 386 -6.58 18.21 8.05
N PRO A 387 -7.58 19.11 8.01
CA PRO A 387 -8.87 18.80 7.38
C PRO A 387 -8.71 18.45 5.90
N THR A 388 -9.48 17.45 5.46
CA THR A 388 -9.54 17.00 4.06
C THR A 388 -10.99 16.87 3.59
N GLY A 389 -11.17 16.52 2.31
CA GLY A 389 -12.40 15.87 1.87
C GLY A 389 -12.48 14.41 2.34
N TYR A 390 -13.38 13.65 1.74
CA TYR A 390 -13.58 12.23 2.00
C TYR A 390 -12.54 11.32 1.35
N PHE A 391 -12.11 10.32 2.11
CA PHE A 391 -11.20 9.25 1.69
C PHE A 391 -9.89 9.78 1.05
N PRO A 392 -9.07 10.54 1.81
CA PRO A 392 -7.68 10.76 1.42
C PRO A 392 -6.98 9.42 1.26
N ARG A 393 -6.27 9.24 0.14
CA ARG A 393 -5.83 7.91 -0.28
C ARG A 393 -4.34 7.78 -0.53
N GLN A 394 -3.78 8.55 -1.46
CA GLN A 394 -2.35 8.53 -1.78
C GLN A 394 -1.77 9.94 -1.66
N LEU A 395 -0.56 10.04 -1.13
CA LEU A 395 0.20 11.27 -1.03
C LEU A 395 1.38 11.26 -2.01
N ALA A 396 1.78 12.45 -2.47
CA ALA A 396 3.03 12.64 -3.19
C ALA A 396 3.65 13.98 -2.78
N VAL A 397 4.95 13.98 -2.47
CA VAL A 397 5.70 15.21 -2.14
C VAL A 397 6.35 15.77 -3.40
N SER A 398 6.35 17.09 -3.55
CA SER A 398 7.05 17.76 -4.66
C SER A 398 8.56 17.58 -4.52
N HIS A 399 9.27 17.63 -5.65
CA HIS A 399 10.73 17.44 -5.67
C HIS A 399 11.48 18.44 -4.78
N ASP A 400 10.98 19.68 -4.69
CA ASP A 400 11.52 20.73 -3.83
C ASP A 400 11.09 20.61 -2.34
N GLY A 401 10.25 19.62 -2.01
CA GLY A 401 9.75 19.38 -0.66
C GLY A 401 8.74 20.40 -0.16
N ASN A 402 8.31 21.37 -0.99
CA ASN A 402 7.48 22.49 -0.54
C ASN A 402 5.97 22.17 -0.49
N THR A 403 5.53 21.15 -1.22
CA THR A 403 4.10 20.81 -1.30
C THR A 403 3.87 19.31 -1.24
N VAL A 404 2.70 18.92 -0.71
CA VAL A 404 2.21 17.54 -0.78
C VAL A 404 0.87 17.53 -1.49
N LEU A 405 0.72 16.68 -2.51
CA LEU A 405 -0.56 16.35 -3.11
C LEU A 405 -1.20 15.18 -2.39
N VAL A 406 -2.52 15.22 -2.28
CA VAL A 406 -3.35 14.14 -1.72
C VAL A 406 -4.48 13.83 -2.68
N SER A 407 -4.61 12.58 -3.11
CA SER A 407 -5.80 12.12 -3.82
C SER A 407 -6.96 11.93 -2.84
N LEU A 408 -8.10 12.58 -3.09
CA LEU A 408 -9.32 12.46 -2.29
C LEU A 408 -10.35 11.63 -3.04
N TYR A 409 -10.32 10.32 -2.83
CA TYR A 409 -10.99 9.34 -3.68
C TYR A 409 -12.51 9.60 -3.79
N CYS A 410 -13.21 9.76 -2.67
CA CYS A 410 -14.66 9.98 -2.68
C CYS A 410 -15.06 11.45 -2.90
N SER A 411 -14.09 12.37 -2.97
CA SER A 411 -14.35 13.81 -3.16
C SER A 411 -14.13 14.28 -4.60
N CYS A 412 -13.55 13.43 -5.46
CA CYS A 412 -13.19 13.79 -6.83
C CYS A 412 -12.28 15.00 -6.90
N GLN A 413 -11.34 15.04 -5.96
CA GLN A 413 -10.45 16.18 -5.76
C GLN A 413 -9.02 15.72 -5.52
N VAL A 414 -8.09 16.60 -5.84
CA VAL A 414 -6.72 16.57 -5.32
C VAL A 414 -6.58 17.74 -4.37
N GLN A 415 -6.08 17.49 -3.17
CA GLN A 415 -5.72 18.53 -2.21
C GLN A 415 -4.22 18.79 -2.28
N THR A 416 -3.83 20.06 -2.16
CA THR A 416 -2.43 20.47 -2.00
C THR A 416 -2.24 21.01 -0.59
N ILE A 417 -1.14 20.64 0.04
CA ILE A 417 -0.74 21.05 1.39
C ILE A 417 0.59 21.81 1.28
N ASP A 418 0.67 22.99 1.90
CA ASP A 418 1.91 23.75 2.01
C ASP A 418 2.75 23.21 3.18
N VAL A 419 3.90 22.60 2.85
CA VAL A 419 4.80 21.98 3.81
C VAL A 419 5.40 23.00 4.79
N ALA A 420 5.61 24.25 4.36
CA ALA A 420 6.18 25.29 5.20
C ALA A 420 5.26 25.68 6.37
N THR A 421 3.96 25.39 6.25
CA THR A 421 2.95 25.71 7.26
C THR A 421 2.67 24.56 8.23
N LEU A 422 3.32 23.40 8.05
CA LEU A 422 3.25 22.30 9.00
C LEU A 422 3.91 22.69 10.33
N PRO A 423 3.35 22.25 11.49
CA PRO A 423 3.94 22.48 12.80
C PRO A 423 5.33 21.85 12.95
#